data_AF-A0A679F9Z6-F1
#
_entry.id   AF-A0A679F9Z6-F1
#
_cell.length_a   1.000
_cell.length_b   1.000
_cell.length_c   1.000
_cell.angle_alpha   90.00
_cell.angle_beta   90.00
_cell.angle_gamma   90.00
#
_symmetry.space_group_name_H-M   'P 1'
#
loop_
_entity.id
_entity.type
_entity.pdbx_description
1 polymer ?
#
loop_
_entity_poly.entity_id
_entity_poly.type
_entity_poly.pdbx_seq_one_letter_code
_entity_poly.pdbx_strand_id
1 'polypeptide(L)'
;MGLPGAGKTTLARIVASQLNAVLFNADEVRKHINKDLSFSLEDRIEQARRMGWLCDRVVDAGAIAIADFVCPTAETREAFGDAFVIWVDRIQKGRFEDTNSLFLPPKTYQVRIPFGGSPEEAAAKIYSIWKSAI
;
A
#
# COMPACT_ATOMS: atom_id res chain seq x y z
N MET A 1 -1.38 -2.07 1.95
CA MET A 1 -2.67 -2.27 1.22
C MET A 1 -3.87 -2.36 2.16
N GLY A 2 -5.08 -2.21 1.64
CA GLY A 2 -6.34 -2.22 2.43
C GLY A 2 -7.40 -1.27 1.88
N LEU A 3 -8.62 -1.36 2.40
CA LEU A 3 -9.76 -0.59 1.89
C LEU A 3 -9.56 0.94 2.01
N PRO A 4 -10.11 1.74 1.09
CA PRO A 4 -10.15 3.20 1.21
C PRO A 4 -10.81 3.62 2.53
N GLY A 5 -10.15 4.50 3.28
CA GLY A 5 -10.61 4.92 4.61
C GLY A 5 -10.12 4.06 5.78
N ALA A 6 -9.38 2.97 5.54
CA ALA A 6 -8.86 2.10 6.61
C ALA A 6 -7.72 2.73 7.47
N GLY A 7 -7.30 3.97 7.17
CA GLY A 7 -6.19 4.65 7.84
C GLY A 7 -4.80 4.36 7.27
N LYS A 8 -4.71 3.84 6.04
CA LYS A 8 -3.45 3.48 5.38
C LYS A 8 -2.47 4.65 5.29
N THR A 9 -2.91 5.80 4.78
CA THR A 9 -2.04 6.98 4.56
C THR A 9 -1.46 7.51 5.86
N THR A 10 -2.26 7.55 6.92
CA THR A 10 -1.79 7.94 8.26
C THR A 10 -0.68 6.99 8.73
N LEU A 11 -0.94 5.68 8.66
CA LEU A 11 0.02 4.67 9.10
C LEU A 11 1.30 4.68 8.25
N ALA A 12 1.16 4.79 6.93
CA ALA A 12 2.26 4.85 5.99
C ALA A 12 3.18 6.06 6.23
N ARG A 13 2.62 7.23 6.58
CA ARG A 13 3.41 8.43 6.94
C ARG A 13 4.22 8.23 8.22
N ILE A 14 3.63 7.63 9.25
CA ILE A 14 4.33 7.36 10.51
C ILE A 14 5.49 6.38 10.27
N VAL A 15 5.21 5.26 9.58
CA VAL A 15 6.22 4.24 9.29
C VAL A 15 7.31 4.81 8.37
N ALA A 16 6.96 5.60 7.35
CA ALA A 16 7.92 6.23 6.45
C ALA A 16 8.87 7.16 7.20
N SER A 17 8.34 7.97 8.13
CA SER A 17 9.16 8.84 8.99
C SER A 17 10.13 8.02 9.86
N GLN A 18 9.66 6.94 10.48
CA GLN A 18 10.50 6.07 11.33
C GLN A 18 11.60 5.34 10.55
N LEU A 19 11.34 4.98 9.30
CA LEU A 19 12.27 4.26 8.44
C LEU A 19 13.11 5.16 7.54
N ASN A 20 12.91 6.48 7.58
CA ASN A 20 13.46 7.41 6.59
C ASN A 20 13.19 6.93 5.14
N ALA A 21 11.97 6.46 4.89
CA ALA A 21 11.56 5.86 3.61
C ALA A 21 10.92 6.88 2.68
N VAL A 22 11.09 6.67 1.37
CA VAL A 22 10.35 7.39 0.34
C VAL A 22 8.93 6.84 0.27
N LEU A 23 7.94 7.71 0.45
CA LEU A 23 6.53 7.35 0.42
C LEU A 23 5.89 7.68 -0.92
N PHE A 24 5.41 6.66 -1.63
CA PHE A 24 4.53 6.79 -2.78
C PHE A 24 3.08 6.61 -2.36
N ASN A 25 2.33 7.71 -2.31
CA ASN A 25 0.88 7.66 -2.12
C ASN A 25 0.18 7.53 -3.48
N ALA A 26 -0.73 6.58 -3.61
CA ALA A 26 -1.38 6.26 -4.87
C ALA A 26 -2.24 7.39 -5.45
N ASP A 27 -2.85 8.22 -4.61
CA ASP A 27 -3.67 9.35 -5.06
C ASP A 27 -2.78 10.48 -5.60
N GLU A 28 -1.65 10.76 -4.93
CA GLU A 28 -0.65 11.73 -5.42
C GLU A 28 0.03 11.25 -6.71
N VAL A 29 0.45 9.98 -6.77
CA VAL A 29 1.02 9.40 -8.00
C VAL A 29 0.02 9.46 -9.14
N ARG A 30 -1.27 9.16 -8.89
CA ARG A 30 -2.33 9.30 -9.90
C ARG A 30 -2.50 10.75 -10.36
N LYS A 31 -2.54 11.69 -9.42
CA LYS A 31 -2.69 13.11 -9.71
C LYS A 31 -1.52 13.70 -10.50
N HIS A 32 -0.30 13.18 -10.33
CA HIS A 32 0.91 13.82 -10.88
C HIS A 32 1.56 13.03 -12.03
N ILE A 33 1.60 11.71 -11.94
CA ILE A 33 2.33 10.82 -12.86
C ILE A 33 1.34 10.05 -13.74
N ASN A 34 0.30 9.46 -13.17
CA ASN A 34 -0.66 8.60 -13.88
C ASN A 34 -1.95 9.34 -14.24
N LYS A 35 -1.84 10.59 -14.71
CA LYS A 35 -3.00 11.42 -15.10
C LYS A 35 -3.75 10.88 -16.31
N ASP A 36 -3.07 10.07 -17.11
CA ASP A 36 -3.57 9.37 -18.29
C ASP A 36 -4.46 8.18 -17.94
N LEU A 37 -4.36 7.64 -16.72
CA LEU A 37 -5.04 6.42 -16.31
C LEU A 37 -6.43 6.71 -15.74
N SER A 38 -7.44 6.01 -16.25
CA SER A 38 -8.80 6.02 -15.73
C SER A 38 -8.95 5.08 -14.52
N PHE A 39 -10.17 4.64 -14.22
CA PHE A 39 -10.48 3.69 -13.14
C PHE A 39 -10.85 2.28 -13.65
N SER A 40 -10.59 1.99 -14.93
CA SER A 40 -10.74 0.66 -15.52
C SER A 40 -9.82 -0.36 -14.80
N LEU A 41 -10.12 -1.65 -14.93
CA LEU A 41 -9.28 -2.70 -14.35
C LEU A 41 -7.85 -2.67 -14.95
N GLU A 42 -7.74 -2.52 -16.26
CA GLU A 42 -6.47 -2.42 -16.99
C GLU A 42 -5.63 -1.25 -16.48
N ASP A 43 -6.24 -0.08 -16.29
CA ASP A 43 -5.57 1.10 -15.77
C ASP A 43 -5.15 0.96 -14.30
N ARG A 44 -5.91 0.19 -13.50
CA ARG A 44 -5.50 -0.14 -12.12
C ARG A 44 -4.30 -1.07 -12.09
N ILE A 45 -4.23 -2.02 -13.02
CA ILE A 45 -3.07 -2.92 -13.21
C ILE A 45 -1.85 -2.09 -13.65
N GLU A 46 -2.01 -1.20 -14.63
CA GLU A 46 -0.92 -0.34 -15.10
C GLU A 46 -0.46 0.64 -14.01
N GLN A 47 -1.38 1.20 -13.22
CA GLN A 47 -1.02 2.01 -12.06
C GLN A 47 -0.17 1.20 -11.08
N ALA A 48 -0.55 -0.04 -10.78
CA ALA A 48 0.20 -0.92 -9.88
C ALA A 48 1.61 -1.20 -10.42
N ARG A 49 1.72 -1.53 -11.70
CA ARG A 49 3.01 -1.76 -12.39
C ARG A 49 3.93 -0.54 -12.34
N ARG A 50 3.40 0.65 -12.64
CA ARG A 50 4.16 1.91 -12.57
C ARG A 50 4.60 2.22 -11.14
N MET A 51 3.73 2.01 -10.16
CA MET A 51 4.08 2.23 -8.75
C MET A 51 5.15 1.25 -8.26
N GLY A 52 5.07 -0.03 -8.62
CA GLY A 52 6.09 -1.03 -8.32
C GLY A 52 7.45 -0.62 -8.89
N TRP A 53 7.49 -0.26 -10.17
CA TRP A 53 8.70 0.23 -10.83
C TRP A 53 9.31 1.49 -10.15
N LEU A 54 8.47 2.42 -9.68
CA LEU A 54 8.94 3.59 -8.92
C LEU A 54 9.56 3.19 -7.58
N CYS A 55 8.96 2.24 -6.87
CA CYS A 55 9.51 1.68 -5.64
C CYS A 55 10.85 1.00 -5.89
N ASP A 56 10.98 0.22 -6.97
CA ASP A 56 12.23 -0.45 -7.33
C ASP A 56 13.37 0.56 -7.56
N ARG A 57 13.11 1.70 -8.20
CA ARG A 57 14.14 2.73 -8.38
C ARG A 57 14.65 3.33 -7.07
N VAL A 58 13.79 3.41 -6.05
CA VAL A 58 14.21 3.84 -4.71
C VAL A 58 15.07 2.76 -4.04
N VAL A 59 14.68 1.50 -4.18
CA VAL A 59 15.42 0.35 -3.63
C VAL A 59 16.78 0.19 -4.30
N ASP A 60 16.85 0.29 -5.63
CA ASP A 60 18.09 0.27 -6.41
C ASP A 60 19.07 1.37 -5.98
N ALA A 61 18.55 2.51 -5.53
CA ALA A 61 19.33 3.62 -4.99
C ALA A 61 19.78 3.42 -3.54
N GLY A 62 19.48 2.26 -2.93
CA GLY A 62 19.84 1.91 -1.55
C GLY A 62 18.93 2.51 -0.48
N ALA A 63 17.75 3.00 -0.85
CA ALA A 63 16.76 3.57 0.08
C ALA A 63 15.54 2.66 0.26
N ILE A 64 14.73 2.94 1.28
CA ILE A 64 13.49 2.20 1.55
C ILE A 64 12.34 2.90 0.83
N ALA A 65 11.52 2.13 0.11
CA ALA A 65 10.27 2.62 -0.48
C ALA A 65 9.06 2.07 0.26
N ILE A 66 8.03 2.91 0.44
CA ILE A 66 6.71 2.52 0.93
C ILE A 66 5.66 2.94 -0.08
N ALA A 67 4.82 2.00 -0.50
CA ALA A 67 3.64 2.28 -1.33
C ALA A 67 2.36 2.27 -0.48
N ASP A 68 1.71 3.42 -0.33
CA ASP A 68 0.35 3.53 0.20
C ASP A 68 -0.65 3.36 -0.94
N PHE A 69 -1.00 2.10 -1.18
CA PHE A 69 -1.82 1.68 -2.32
C PHE A 69 -2.94 0.73 -1.88
N VAL A 70 -4.09 0.76 -2.56
CA VAL A 70 -5.22 -0.15 -2.28
C VAL A 70 -4.90 -1.57 -2.76
N CYS A 71 -4.32 -1.70 -3.96
CA CYS A 71 -3.99 -2.96 -4.63
C CYS A 71 -5.12 -4.01 -4.56
N PRO A 72 -6.30 -3.70 -5.14
CA PRO A 72 -7.54 -4.39 -4.82
C PRO A 72 -7.58 -5.85 -5.28
N THR A 73 -6.94 -6.19 -6.42
CA THR A 73 -7.08 -7.52 -7.03
C THR A 73 -5.77 -8.31 -7.00
N ALA A 74 -5.84 -9.61 -7.33
CA ALA A 74 -4.65 -10.45 -7.45
C ALA A 74 -3.72 -9.96 -8.57
N GLU A 75 -4.30 -9.59 -9.71
CA GLU A 75 -3.61 -9.08 -10.90
C GLU A 75 -2.89 -7.76 -10.58
N THR A 76 -3.53 -6.85 -9.82
CA THR A 76 -2.85 -5.61 -9.41
C THR A 76 -1.67 -5.88 -8.47
N ARG A 77 -1.75 -6.90 -7.61
CA ARG A 77 -0.65 -7.27 -6.71
C ARG A 77 0.49 -7.93 -7.48
N GLU A 78 0.16 -8.83 -8.39
CA GLU A 78 1.13 -9.44 -9.29
C GLU A 78 1.85 -8.39 -10.15
N ALA A 79 1.10 -7.43 -10.71
CA ALA A 79 1.67 -6.35 -11.50
C ALA A 79 2.54 -5.39 -10.67
N PHE A 80 2.24 -5.20 -9.38
CA PHE A 80 3.09 -4.41 -8.48
C PHE A 80 4.44 -5.10 -8.23
N GLY A 81 4.46 -6.43 -8.16
CA GLY A 81 5.66 -7.22 -7.88
C GLY A 81 5.81 -7.61 -6.40
N ASP A 82 6.96 -8.20 -6.08
CA ASP A 82 7.25 -8.69 -4.74
C ASP A 82 7.46 -7.54 -3.75
N ALA A 83 6.82 -7.64 -2.58
CA ALA A 83 6.89 -6.61 -1.55
C ALA A 83 6.68 -7.17 -0.15
N PHE A 84 7.16 -6.43 0.86
CA PHE A 84 6.74 -6.63 2.25
C PHE A 84 5.32 -6.08 2.43
N VAL A 85 4.34 -6.97 2.52
CA VAL A 85 2.91 -6.64 2.52
C VAL A 85 2.42 -6.37 3.94
N ILE A 86 2.01 -5.12 4.16
CA ILE A 86 1.23 -4.68 5.31
C ILE A 86 -0.24 -4.58 4.90
N TRP A 87 -1.09 -5.43 5.49
CA TRP A 87 -2.53 -5.40 5.29
C TRP A 87 -3.22 -4.63 6.42
N VAL A 88 -3.75 -3.45 6.06
CA VAL A 88 -4.53 -2.60 6.97
C VAL A 88 -6.00 -2.98 6.87
N ASP A 89 -6.43 -3.82 7.81
CA ASP A 89 -7.73 -4.49 7.87
C ASP A 89 -8.59 -3.94 9.02
N ARG A 90 -8.73 -2.60 9.04
CA ARG A 90 -9.43 -1.89 10.11
C ARG A 90 -10.92 -1.71 9.87
N ILE A 91 -11.39 -1.89 8.64
CA ILE A 91 -12.79 -1.62 8.25
C ILE A 91 -13.29 -2.75 7.36
N GLN A 92 -14.59 -3.04 7.46
CA GLN A 92 -15.25 -4.04 6.61
C GLN A 92 -15.73 -3.45 5.27
N LYS A 93 -16.02 -2.15 5.24
CA LYS A 93 -16.51 -1.44 4.05
C LYS A 93 -15.83 -0.08 3.94
N GLY A 94 -15.24 0.19 2.79
CA GLY A 94 -14.64 1.47 2.43
C GLY A 94 -15.65 2.47 1.89
N ARG A 95 -15.17 3.69 1.61
CA ARG A 95 -16.01 4.82 1.16
C ARG A 95 -16.45 4.74 -0.31
N PHE A 96 -15.83 3.87 -1.11
CA PHE A 96 -16.07 3.77 -2.54
C PHE A 96 -16.61 2.38 -2.89
N GLU A 97 -17.84 2.30 -3.40
CA GLU A 97 -18.52 1.02 -3.67
C GLU A 97 -17.82 0.21 -4.75
N ASP A 98 -17.33 0.86 -5.81
CA ASP A 98 -16.56 0.21 -6.88
C ASP A 98 -15.35 -0.56 -6.32
N THR A 99 -14.68 0.03 -5.34
CA THR A 99 -13.48 -0.53 -4.72
C THR A 99 -13.84 -1.59 -3.69
N ASN A 100 -14.97 -1.46 -2.98
CA ASN A 100 -15.46 -2.48 -2.08
C ASN A 100 -15.78 -3.78 -2.83
N SER A 101 -16.42 -3.69 -4.00
CA SER A 101 -16.77 -4.86 -4.82
C SER A 101 -15.54 -5.55 -5.43
N LEU A 102 -14.46 -4.81 -5.66
CA LEU A 102 -13.24 -5.33 -6.28
C LEU A 102 -12.17 -5.79 -5.28
N PHE A 103 -12.27 -5.40 -4.01
CA PHE A 103 -11.22 -5.68 -3.03
C PHE A 103 -11.22 -7.16 -2.64
N LEU A 104 -10.16 -7.85 -3.04
CA LEU A 104 -9.85 -9.21 -2.63
C LEU A 104 -8.80 -9.14 -1.50
N PRO A 105 -9.12 -9.60 -0.28
CA PRO A 105 -8.14 -9.72 0.79
C PRO A 105 -6.89 -10.47 0.32
N PRO A 106 -5.68 -10.04 0.73
CA PRO A 106 -4.45 -10.71 0.33
C PRO A 106 -4.39 -12.11 0.95
N LYS A 107 -3.99 -13.10 0.14
CA LYS A 107 -3.73 -14.48 0.63
C LYS A 107 -2.47 -14.56 1.48
N THR A 108 -1.48 -13.71 1.17
CA THR A 108 -0.18 -13.65 1.84
C THR A 108 0.10 -12.22 2.30
N TYR A 109 0.61 -12.09 3.52
CA TYR A 109 1.04 -10.82 4.10
C TYR A 109 2.00 -11.08 5.26
N GLN A 110 2.89 -10.12 5.53
CA GLN A 110 3.83 -10.19 6.65
C GLN A 110 3.22 -9.57 7.91
N VAL A 111 2.41 -8.51 7.75
CA VAL A 111 1.77 -7.83 8.88
C VAL A 111 0.29 -7.57 8.59
N ARG A 112 -0.59 -8.00 9.49
CA ARG A 112 -2.01 -7.60 9.52
C ARG A 112 -2.27 -6.63 10.67
N ILE A 113 -2.97 -5.54 10.35
CA ILE A 113 -3.41 -4.49 11.27
C ILE A 113 -4.94 -4.53 11.35
N PRO A 114 -5.52 -5.25 12.33
CA PRO A 114 -6.97 -5.32 12.51
C PRO A 114 -7.54 -4.03 13.11
N PHE A 115 -8.87 -3.96 13.24
CA PHE A 115 -9.56 -2.91 13.99
C PHE A 115 -9.05 -2.80 15.43
N GLY A 116 -9.00 -1.57 15.95
CA GLY A 116 -8.47 -1.25 17.28
C GLY A 116 -7.01 -0.77 17.26
N GLY A 117 -6.57 -0.28 18.42
CA GLY A 117 -5.23 0.29 18.62
C GLY A 117 -4.99 1.63 17.94
N SER A 118 -4.02 2.38 18.45
CA SER A 118 -3.62 3.65 17.86
C SER A 118 -2.82 3.44 16.56
N PRO A 119 -2.69 4.47 15.70
CA PRO A 119 -1.75 4.45 14.59
C PRO A 119 -0.30 4.20 15.03
N GLU A 120 0.09 4.73 16.19
CA GLU A 120 1.45 4.61 16.73
C GLU A 120 1.76 3.18 17.18
N GLU A 121 0.81 2.51 17.85
CA GLU A 121 0.94 1.10 18.23
C GLU A 121 1.06 0.20 17.00
N ALA A 122 0.26 0.46 15.97
CA ALA A 122 0.35 -0.27 14.70
C ALA A 122 1.69 -0.02 13.99
N ALA A 123 2.19 1.22 13.99
CA ALA A 123 3.48 1.55 13.40
C ALA A 123 4.63 0.85 14.15
N ALA A 124 4.60 0.85 15.48
CA ALA A 124 5.59 0.14 16.30
C ALA A 124 5.60 -1.36 16.01
N LYS A 125 4.42 -1.98 15.86
CA LYS A 125 4.28 -3.38 15.46
C LYS A 125 4.89 -3.63 14.07
N ILE A 126 4.58 -2.79 13.09
CA ILE A 126 5.12 -2.89 11.73
C ILE A 126 6.64 -2.81 11.77
N TYR A 127 7.20 -1.80 12.44
CA TYR A 127 8.63 -1.58 12.55
C TYR A 127 9.34 -2.80 13.15
N SER A 128 8.82 -3.35 14.24
CA SER A 128 9.38 -4.53 14.91
C SER A 128 9.44 -5.75 14.00
N ILE A 129 8.36 -6.04 13.28
CA ILE A 129 8.28 -7.21 12.39
C ILE A 129 9.15 -6.99 11.15
N TRP A 130 9.10 -5.81 10.54
CA TRP A 130 9.91 -5.48 9.38
C TRP A 130 11.40 -5.62 9.70
N LYS A 131 11.87 -5.05 10.82
CA LYS A 131 13.27 -5.13 11.25
C LYS A 131 13.75 -6.55 11.53
N SER A 132 12.85 -7.47 11.87
CA SER A 132 13.19 -8.88 12.10
C SER A 132 13.24 -9.71 10.82
N ALA A 133 12.76 -9.17 9.70
CA ALA A 133 12.63 -9.87 8.43
C ALA A 133 13.70 -9.50 7.38
N ILE A 134 14.50 -8.47 7.66
CA ILE A 134 15.63 -8.00 6.83
C ILE A 134 16.95 -8.19 7.57
#